data_AF-A0A382XWI2-F1
#
_entry.id   AF-A0A382XWI2-F1
#
_cell.length_a   1.000
_cell.length_b   1.000
_cell.length_c   1.000
_cell.angle_alpha   90.00
_cell.angle_beta   90.00
_cell.angle_gamma   90.00
#
_symmetry.space_group_name_H-M   'P 1'
#
loop_
_entity.id
_entity.type
_entity.pdbx_description
1 polymer ?
#
loop_
_entity_poly.entity_id
_entity_poly.type
_entity_poly.pdbx_seq_one_letter_code
_entity_poly.pdbx_strand_id
1 'polypeptide(L)' 'EKDVVEISNELQISLSTTYKALTNLEKLSLVEIQRFKITDDGKKIKMYRSRIKKADISINENNSKVLLYPNNY' A
#
# COMPACT_ATOMS: atom_id res chain seq x y z
N GLU A 1 6.66 -2.10 -7.57
CA GLU A 1 5.55 -2.95 -7.07
C GLU A 1 6.14 -4.01 -6.17
N LYS A 2 5.41 -4.48 -5.16
CA LYS A 2 5.87 -5.52 -4.23
C LYS A 2 4.69 -6.39 -3.80
N ASP A 3 4.94 -7.66 -3.53
CA ASP A 3 3.96 -8.50 -2.86
C ASP A 3 3.97 -8.30 -1.34
N VAL A 4 2.96 -8.88 -0.67
CA VAL A 4 2.77 -8.75 0.78
C VAL A 4 3.94 -9.34 1.59
N VAL A 5 4.63 -10.37 1.07
CA VAL A 5 5.74 -11.03 1.75
C VAL A 5 6.98 -10.14 1.68
N GLU A 6 7.26 -9.58 0.51
CA GLU A 6 8.34 -8.60 0.32
C GLU A 6 8.15 -7.39 1.25
N ILE A 7 6.95 -6.81 1.29
CA ILE A 7 6.65 -5.64 2.14
C ILE A 7 6.80 -5.98 3.63
N SER A 8 6.27 -7.14 4.05
CA SER A 8 6.33 -7.59 5.44
C SER A 8 7.77 -7.77 5.91
N ASN A 9 8.60 -8.38 5.07
CA ASN A 9 10.02 -8.59 5.35
C ASN A 9 10.81 -7.28 5.39
N GLU A 10 10.59 -6.36 4.45
CA GLU A 10 11.33 -5.09 4.42
C GLU A 10 10.99 -4.19 5.61
N LEU A 11 9.71 -4.13 5.99
CA LEU A 11 9.25 -3.29 7.10
C LEU A 11 9.36 -3.97 8.47
N GLN A 12 9.76 -5.25 8.52
CA GLN A 12 9.87 -6.04 9.75
C GLN A 12 8.56 -6.06 10.57
N ILE A 13 7.42 -6.12 9.88
CA ILE A 13 6.08 -6.24 10.48
C ILE A 13 5.46 -7.58 10.09
N SER A 14 4.52 -8.08 10.90
CA SER A 14 3.89 -9.38 10.61
C SER A 14 3.11 -9.38 9.28
N LEU A 15 3.01 -10.53 8.63
CA LEU A 15 2.14 -10.72 7.45
C LEU A 15 0.70 -10.30 7.76
N SER A 16 0.18 -10.67 8.94
CA SER A 16 -1.19 -10.32 9.34
C SER A 16 -1.41 -8.80 9.41
N THR A 17 -0.43 -8.05 9.92
CA THR A 17 -0.46 -6.58 9.97
C THR A 17 -0.36 -6.00 8.56
N THR A 18 0.51 -6.56 7.72
CA THR A 18 0.71 -6.12 6.34
C THR A 18 -0.56 -6.30 5.52
N TYR A 19 -1.24 -7.46 5.61
CA TYR A 19 -2.53 -7.70 4.95
C TYR A 19 -3.61 -6.71 5.40
N LYS A 20 -3.72 -6.46 6.73
CA LYS A 20 -4.69 -5.49 7.27
C LYS A 20 -4.41 -4.07 6.74
N ALA A 21 -3.13 -3.66 6.74
CA ALA A 21 -2.72 -2.35 6.25
C ALA A 21 -3.02 -2.19 4.75
N LEU A 22 -2.61 -3.15 3.91
CA LEU A 22 -2.86 -3.12 2.47
C LEU A 22 -4.36 -3.11 2.16
N THR A 23 -5.17 -3.89 2.88
CA THR A 23 -6.63 -3.88 2.73
C THR A 23 -7.22 -2.51 3.02
N ASN A 24 -6.74 -1.82 4.06
CA ASN A 24 -7.20 -0.47 4.39
C ASN A 24 -6.74 0.56 3.35
N LEU A 25 -5.49 0.47 2.88
CA LEU A 25 -4.95 1.37 1.86
C LEU A 25 -5.63 1.19 0.50
N GLU A 26 -5.97 -0.05 0.13
CA GLU A 26 -6.76 -0.38 -1.08
C GLU A 26 -8.17 0.23 -0.99
N LYS A 27 -8.85 0.10 0.17
CA LYS A 27 -10.16 0.74 0.42
C LYS A 27 -10.10 2.26 0.33
N LEU A 28 -9.01 2.88 0.79
CA LEU A 28 -8.76 4.31 0.67
C LEU A 28 -8.24 4.73 -0.71
N SER A 29 -8.10 3.80 -1.65
CA SER A 29 -7.57 4.03 -2.99
C SER A 29 -6.16 4.66 -2.99
N LEU A 30 -5.37 4.43 -1.93
CA LEU A 30 -3.98 4.91 -1.80
C LEU A 30 -2.98 3.91 -2.40
N VAL A 31 -3.38 2.67 -2.53
CA VAL A 31 -2.62 1.57 -3.16
C VAL A 31 -3.53 0.87 -4.16
N GLU A 32 -2.95 0.38 -5.25
CA GLU A 32 -3.63 -0.43 -6.26
C GLU A 32 -2.92 -1.76 -6.50
N ILE A 33 -3.66 -2.70 -7.09
CA ILE A 33 -3.10 -3.95 -7.61
C ILE A 33 -2.60 -3.66 -9.02
N GLN A 34 -1.28 -3.56 -9.18
CA GLN A 34 -0.65 -3.30 -10.47
C GLN A 34 -0.77 -4.50 -11.40
N ARG A 35 -0.60 -5.71 -10.85
CA ARG A 35 -0.72 -6.98 -11.57
C ARG A 35 -0.83 -8.16 -10.61
N PHE A 36 -1.03 -9.34 -11.20
CA PHE A 36 -0.89 -10.62 -10.51
C PHE A 36 0.38 -11.33 -10.97
N LYS A 37 1.19 -11.81 -10.03
CA LYS A 37 2.30 -12.73 -10.29
C LYS A 37 1.79 -14.16 -10.10
N ILE A 38 2.10 -15.04 -11.03
CA ILE A 38 1.86 -16.48 -10.89
C ILE A 38 3.18 -17.10 -10.42
N THR A 39 3.15 -17.81 -9.31
CA THR A 39 4.31 -18.56 -8.79
C THR A 39 4.42 -19.93 -9.48
N ASP A 40 5.56 -20.58 -9.31
CA ASP A 40 5.84 -21.89 -9.91
C ASP A 40 4.86 -22.99 -9.43
N ASP A 41 4.29 -22.82 -8.22
CA ASP A 41 3.23 -23.66 -7.65
C ASP A 41 1.80 -23.23 -8.08
N GLY A 42 1.69 -22.32 -9.06
CA GLY A 42 0.43 -21.89 -9.66
C GLY A 42 -0.38 -20.88 -8.84
N LYS A 43 0.11 -20.41 -7.69
CA LYS A 43 -0.61 -19.41 -6.89
C LYS A 43 -0.57 -18.04 -7.56
N LYS A 44 -1.70 -17.33 -7.47
CA LYS A 44 -1.81 -15.93 -7.90
C LYS A 44 -1.53 -15.01 -6.71
N ILE A 45 -0.49 -14.19 -6.82
CA ILE A 45 -0.09 -13.22 -5.81
C ILE A 45 -0.33 -11.81 -6.33
N LYS A 46 -0.98 -10.96 -5.52
CA LYS A 46 -1.19 -9.54 -5.84
C LYS A 46 0.13 -8.77 -5.72
N MET A 47 0.49 -8.03 -6.75
CA MET A 47 1.59 -7.07 -6.73
C MET A 47 1.01 -5.68 -6.48
N TYR A 48 1.38 -5.08 -5.35
CA TYR A 48 0.85 -3.80 -4.90
C TYR A 48 1.74 -2.64 -5.36
N ARG A 49 1.11 -1.51 -5.66
CA ARG A 49 1.78 -0.24 -5.96
C ARG A 49 1.10 0.91 -5.26
N SER A 50 1.88 1.78 -4.64
CA SER A 50 1.35 3.02 -4.06
C SER A 50 0.94 3.98 -5.16
N ARG A 51 -0.27 4.55 -5.06
CA ARG A 51 -0.77 5.64 -5.91
C ARG A 51 -0.26 7.01 -5.45
N ILE A 52 0.28 7.09 -4.24
CA ILE A 52 0.86 8.30 -3.67
C ILE A 52 2.33 8.10 -3.30
N LYS A 53 3.17 9.12 -3.47
CA LYS A 53 4.58 9.09 -3.05
C LYS A 53 4.83 9.80 -1.73
N LYS A 54 3.90 10.68 -1.34
CA LYS A 54 3.98 11.50 -0.14
C LYS A 54 2.56 11.91 0.27
N ALA A 55 2.35 12.07 1.58
CA ALA A 55 1.20 12.75 2.14
C ALA A 55 1.68 13.78 3.16
N ASP A 56 1.16 15.01 3.10
CA ASP A 56 1.33 16.01 4.13
C ASP A 56 0.00 16.12 4.90
N ILE A 57 0.05 15.92 6.21
CA ILE A 57 -1.11 16.00 7.11
C ILE A 57 -0.92 17.23 8.00
N SER A 58 -1.94 18.08 8.08
CA SER A 58 -1.95 19.25 8.94
C SER A 58 -3.24 19.27 9.73
N ILE A 59 -3.12 19.37 11.06
CA ILE A 59 -4.25 19.43 12.00
C ILE A 59 -4.07 20.69 12.84
N ASN A 60 -5.00 21.62 12.70
CA ASN A 60 -5.11 22.85 13.47
C ASN A 60 -6.47 22.87 14.19
N GLU A 61 -6.67 23.78 15.14
CA GLU A 61 -7.83 23.80 16.06
C GLU A 61 -9.18 23.47 15.40
N ASN A 62 -9.48 24.05 14.23
CA ASN A 62 -10.74 23.83 13.50
C ASN A 62 -10.57 23.28 12.08
N ASN A 63 -9.38 22.83 11.69
CA ASN A 63 -9.15 22.38 10.31
C ASN A 63 -8.18 21.19 10.26
N SER A 64 -8.57 20.17 9.52
CA SER A 64 -7.70 19.05 9.15
C SER A 64 -7.60 18.98 7.64
N LYS A 65 -6.37 19.01 7.13
CA LYS A 65 -6.07 18.92 5.70
C LYS A 65 -5.08 17.80 5.43
N VAL A 66 -5.33 17.07 4.35
CA VAL A 66 -4.40 16.09 3.80
C VAL A 66 -4.07 16.48 2.37
N LEU A 67 -2.80 16.72 2.07
CA LEU A 67 -2.31 16.85 0.69
C LEU A 67 -1.64 15.55 0.28
N LEU A 68 -2.15 14.94 -0.79
CA LEU A 68 -1.60 13.73 -1.38
C LEU A 68 -0.81 14.08 -2.63
N TYR A 69 0.43 13.60 -2.73
CA TYR A 69 1.25 13.76 -3.91
C TYR A 69 1.23 12.45 -4.69
N PRO A 70 0.78 12.46 -5.96
CA PRO A 70 0.65 11.24 -6.74
C PRO A 70 2.01 10.59 -7.00
N ASN A 71 1.99 9.27 -7.05
CA ASN A 71 3.10 8.47 -7.53
C ASN A 71 2.94 8.26 -9.04
N ASN A 72 3.59 9.12 -9.83
CA ASN A 72 3.63 8.99 -11.30
C ASN A 72 4.64 7.92 -11.77
N TYR A 73 5.37 7.38 -10.80
CA TYR A 73 6.17 6.16 -10.76
C TYR A 73 5.38 4.95 -11.11
#